data_AF-A0A8S9N3S9-F1
#
_entry.id   AF-A0A8S9N3S9-F1
#
_cell.length_a   1.000
_cell.length_b   1.000
_cell.length_c   1.000
_cell.angle_alpha   90.00
_cell.angle_beta   90.00
_cell.angle_gamma   90.00
#
_symmetry.space_group_name_H-M   'P 1'
#
loop_
_entity.id
_entity.type
_entity.pdbx_description
1 polymer ?
#
loop_
_entity_poly.entity_id
_entity_poly.type
_entity_poly.pdbx_seq_one_letter_code
_entity_poly.pdbx_strand_id
1 'polypeptide(L)'
;MAEQQLGVLKALDVAKTQLYHFTAIVIAGMGFFTDAYDLFCVSLVTKLLGRLYYFNPLSEKPGSLPPHVAAAVNGVALCGTLAGQLFFGWLGDKLGRKKVYGITLIMMIVCSVASGLSFGNKAKGVMTTLCFFRFWLGFGIGGDYPLSATIMSEYANKKTRGAFIAAVFAMQGVGILAGGFVALAVSSIFDKKFPAPTYAVNRALSTPPQADYIWRIIVMFGALPAALTYYWRMKMPETARYTALVAKNIKQATQDMSKVLQVELQMEERAEDIVQDPRLNYGLFSKEFAKRHGLPLLGCTSTWFLLDIAFYSQNLFQKDIFSAIGWIPKAATMNGIHEVFMIGRAQTLIALCSTVPGYWFTVAFIDIMGRFAIQLMGFFMMTVFMFAIAFPYDHWIKPDNRIGFVVMYSLTGCFQKMYIVLVISKLFYTN
;
A
#
# COMPACT_ATOMS: atom_id res chain seq x y z
N MET A 1 -9.77 -20.28 37.13
CA MET A 1 -10.36 -20.52 35.79
C MET A 1 -9.92 -19.49 34.75
N ALA A 2 -9.92 -18.19 35.06
CA ALA A 2 -9.32 -17.14 34.20
C ALA A 2 -7.78 -17.17 34.14
N GLU A 3 -7.09 -17.75 35.13
CA GLU A 3 -5.63 -17.65 35.29
C GLU A 3 -4.78 -18.49 34.31
N GLN A 4 -5.23 -19.70 33.92
CA GLN A 4 -4.51 -20.54 32.95
C GLN A 4 -4.82 -20.15 31.49
N GLN A 5 -6.03 -19.61 31.23
CA GLN A 5 -6.41 -18.96 29.96
C GLN A 5 -5.61 -17.68 29.72
N LEU A 6 -5.43 -16.89 30.80
CA LEU A 6 -4.45 -15.82 30.83
C LEU A 6 -3.05 -16.34 30.59
N GLY A 7 -2.71 -17.59 30.92
CA GLY A 7 -1.37 -18.16 30.78
C GLY A 7 -0.89 -18.22 29.33
N VAL A 8 -1.73 -18.61 28.38
CA VAL A 8 -1.39 -18.71 26.94
C VAL A 8 -1.32 -17.33 26.27
N LEU A 9 -2.32 -16.48 26.51
CA LEU A 9 -2.33 -15.11 26.00
C LEU A 9 -1.27 -14.24 26.70
N LYS A 10 -1.03 -14.42 28.01
CA LYS A 10 0.12 -13.84 28.73
C LYS A 10 1.43 -14.41 28.22
N ALA A 11 1.54 -15.70 27.90
CA ALA A 11 2.78 -16.26 27.36
C ALA A 11 3.12 -15.59 26.02
N LEU A 12 2.14 -15.35 25.15
CA LEU A 12 2.32 -14.53 23.92
C LEU A 12 2.60 -13.04 24.22
N ASP A 13 1.91 -12.45 25.20
CA ASP A 13 2.09 -11.05 25.62
C ASP A 13 3.35 -10.84 26.50
N VAL A 14 4.08 -11.90 26.87
CA VAL A 14 5.29 -11.87 27.72
C VAL A 14 6.49 -12.50 27.00
N ALA A 15 6.27 -13.28 25.94
CA ALA A 15 7.34 -13.89 25.15
C ALA A 15 8.31 -12.83 24.61
N LYS A 16 9.60 -13.02 24.88
CA LYS A 16 10.64 -12.16 24.33
C LYS A 16 10.59 -12.19 22.81
N THR A 17 10.92 -11.07 22.17
CA THR A 17 10.99 -10.95 20.71
C THR A 17 12.04 -11.92 20.14
N GLN A 18 11.59 -13.07 19.66
CA GLN A 18 12.40 -14.06 18.94
C GLN A 18 12.50 -13.73 17.44
N LEU A 19 13.48 -14.34 16.75
CA LEU A 19 13.68 -14.24 15.30
C LEU A 19 12.42 -14.59 14.49
N TYR A 20 11.56 -15.45 15.04
CA TYR A 20 10.27 -15.77 14.45
C TYR A 20 9.38 -14.53 14.24
N HIS A 21 9.31 -13.61 15.21
CA HIS A 21 8.52 -12.38 15.06
C HIS A 21 9.08 -11.48 13.96
N PHE A 22 10.40 -11.46 13.77
CA PHE A 22 11.02 -10.73 12.67
C PHE A 22 10.68 -11.34 11.31
N THR A 23 10.74 -12.66 11.19
CA THR A 23 10.31 -13.39 9.98
C THR A 23 8.82 -13.16 9.68
N ALA A 24 7.97 -13.13 10.71
CA ALA A 24 6.55 -12.76 10.58
C ALA A 24 6.35 -11.31 10.10
N ILE A 25 7.13 -10.35 10.60
CA ILE A 25 7.11 -8.95 10.15
C ILE A 25 7.52 -8.84 8.69
N VAL A 26 8.60 -9.51 8.29
CA VAL A 26 9.05 -9.49 6.89
C VAL A 26 7.97 -10.08 5.99
N ILE A 27 7.39 -11.22 6.34
CA ILE A 27 6.38 -11.89 5.51
C ILE A 27 5.04 -11.12 5.48
N ALA A 28 4.63 -10.52 6.59
CA ALA A 28 3.46 -9.64 6.63
C ALA A 28 3.72 -8.35 5.84
N GLY A 29 4.88 -7.73 6.03
CA GLY A 29 5.33 -6.53 5.34
C GLY A 29 5.52 -6.71 3.84
N MET A 30 5.89 -7.90 3.38
CA MET A 30 5.98 -8.23 1.95
C MET A 30 4.63 -8.14 1.23
N GLY A 31 3.48 -8.31 1.92
CA GLY A 31 2.17 -8.04 1.33
C GLY A 31 1.97 -6.55 1.07
N PHE A 32 2.14 -5.73 2.12
CA PHE A 32 2.09 -4.26 2.02
C PHE A 32 3.08 -3.68 1.01
N PHE A 33 4.26 -4.30 0.87
CA PHE A 33 5.24 -3.96 -0.15
C PHE A 33 4.66 -4.14 -1.56
N THR A 34 4.09 -5.32 -1.84
CA THR A 34 3.47 -5.65 -3.13
C THR A 34 2.28 -4.75 -3.42
N ASP A 35 1.39 -4.55 -2.44
CA ASP A 35 0.22 -3.68 -2.56
C ASP A 35 0.63 -2.25 -2.94
N ALA A 36 1.65 -1.72 -2.27
CA ALA A 36 2.17 -0.38 -2.55
C ALA A 36 2.77 -0.29 -3.95
N TYR A 37 3.57 -1.29 -4.34
CA TYR A 37 4.15 -1.34 -5.67
C TYR A 37 3.06 -1.26 -6.75
N ASP A 38 2.05 -2.15 -6.69
CA ASP A 38 1.03 -2.27 -7.73
C ASP A 38 0.05 -1.07 -7.78
N LEU A 39 -0.23 -0.45 -6.62
CA LEU A 39 -1.06 0.76 -6.55
C LEU A 39 -0.34 2.00 -7.10
N PHE A 40 0.94 2.18 -6.79
CA PHE A 40 1.65 3.42 -7.11
C PHE A 40 2.46 3.38 -8.41
N CYS A 41 2.83 2.20 -8.92
CA CYS A 41 3.60 2.07 -10.16
C CYS A 41 2.86 2.63 -11.39
N VAL A 42 1.51 2.65 -11.37
CA VAL A 42 0.70 3.21 -12.46
C VAL A 42 0.97 4.70 -12.66
N SER A 43 1.25 5.42 -11.58
CA SER A 43 1.54 6.85 -11.64
C SER A 43 2.81 7.11 -12.49
N LEU A 44 3.82 6.26 -12.37
CA LEU A 44 5.09 6.37 -13.12
C LEU A 44 4.89 6.26 -14.63
N VAL A 45 3.90 5.47 -15.07
CA VAL A 45 3.70 5.10 -16.48
C VAL A 45 2.54 5.84 -17.15
N THR A 46 1.66 6.50 -16.39
CA THR A 46 0.46 7.16 -16.91
C THR A 46 0.79 8.22 -17.98
N LYS A 47 1.86 9.01 -17.82
CA LYS A 47 2.25 10.00 -18.85
C LYS A 47 2.71 9.34 -20.15
N LEU A 48 3.44 8.23 -20.04
CA LEU A 48 3.86 7.43 -21.19
C LEU A 48 2.66 6.83 -21.93
N LEU A 49 1.65 6.33 -21.21
CA LEU A 49 0.40 5.85 -21.80
C LEU A 49 -0.31 6.93 -22.63
N GLY A 50 -0.33 8.17 -22.12
CA GLY A 50 -0.85 9.33 -22.87
C GLY A 50 -0.07 9.59 -24.16
N ARG A 51 1.26 9.52 -24.10
CA ARG A 51 2.12 9.75 -25.26
C ARG A 51 2.05 8.65 -26.31
N LEU A 52 1.84 7.39 -25.92
CA LEU A 52 1.77 6.25 -26.83
C LEU A 52 0.40 6.15 -27.52
N TYR A 53 -0.67 6.27 -26.76
CA TYR A 53 -2.02 5.92 -27.22
C TYR A 53 -2.87 7.13 -27.61
N TYR A 54 -2.54 8.32 -27.11
CA TYR A 54 -3.24 9.57 -27.41
C TYR A 54 -2.33 10.56 -28.14
N PHE A 55 -1.47 10.03 -29.02
CA PHE A 55 -0.57 10.81 -29.87
C PHE A 55 -1.32 11.45 -31.05
N ASN A 56 -1.06 12.73 -31.30
CA ASN A 56 -1.46 13.41 -32.51
C ASN A 56 -0.21 14.05 -33.18
N PRO A 57 0.17 13.62 -34.41
CA PRO A 57 1.36 14.14 -35.09
C PRO A 57 1.28 15.62 -35.45
N LEU A 58 0.07 16.18 -35.55
CA LEU A 58 -0.18 17.59 -35.90
C LEU A 58 -0.21 18.51 -34.67
N SER A 59 -0.22 17.96 -33.46
CA SER A 59 -0.27 18.74 -32.22
C SER A 59 1.11 19.27 -31.86
N GLU A 60 1.19 20.51 -31.38
CA GLU A 60 2.42 21.07 -30.80
C GLU A 60 2.72 20.48 -29.41
N LYS A 61 1.71 19.91 -28.76
CA LYS A 61 1.82 19.31 -27.41
C LYS A 61 1.87 17.78 -27.51
N PRO A 62 2.78 17.12 -26.75
CA PRO A 62 2.80 15.67 -26.61
C PRO A 62 1.44 15.11 -26.17
N GLY A 63 1.14 13.89 -26.64
CA GLY A 63 -0.09 13.19 -26.28
C GLY A 63 -0.27 13.06 -24.77
N SER A 64 -1.49 13.28 -24.31
CA SER A 64 -1.85 13.17 -22.89
C SER A 64 -3.17 12.41 -22.75
N LEU A 65 -3.31 11.64 -21.68
CA LEU A 65 -4.58 10.98 -21.37
C LEU A 65 -5.69 12.02 -21.14
N PRO A 66 -6.88 11.84 -21.74
CA PRO A 66 -8.03 12.66 -21.39
C PRO A 66 -8.35 12.56 -19.90
N PRO A 67 -8.85 13.63 -19.24
CA PRO A 67 -9.04 13.65 -17.79
C PRO A 67 -9.87 12.48 -17.24
N HIS A 68 -10.93 12.09 -17.94
CA HIS A 68 -11.78 10.95 -17.55
C HIS A 68 -11.04 9.61 -17.60
N VAL A 69 -10.16 9.40 -18.60
CA VAL A 69 -9.36 8.17 -18.74
C VAL A 69 -8.25 8.16 -17.69
N ALA A 70 -7.58 9.30 -17.49
CA ALA A 70 -6.56 9.43 -16.46
C ALA A 70 -7.12 9.15 -15.06
N ALA A 71 -8.31 9.68 -14.75
CA ALA A 71 -9.01 9.39 -13.49
C ALA A 71 -9.35 7.90 -13.37
N ALA A 72 -9.86 7.27 -14.44
CA ALA A 72 -10.16 5.84 -14.44
C ALA A 72 -8.91 4.98 -14.20
N VAL A 73 -7.81 5.22 -14.92
CA VAL A 73 -6.56 4.44 -14.80
C VAL A 73 -5.95 4.54 -13.40
N ASN A 74 -5.97 5.73 -12.79
CA ASN A 74 -5.43 5.95 -11.45
C ASN A 74 -6.40 5.47 -10.34
N GLY A 75 -7.71 5.59 -10.54
CA GLY A 75 -8.71 5.33 -9.50
C GLY A 75 -9.32 3.92 -9.49
N VAL A 76 -9.36 3.21 -10.62
CA VAL A 76 -10.09 1.93 -10.73
C VAL A 76 -9.56 0.85 -9.78
N ALA A 77 -8.25 0.83 -9.52
CA ALA A 77 -7.65 -0.09 -8.57
C ALA A 77 -8.16 0.17 -7.15
N LEU A 78 -8.34 1.43 -6.75
CA LEU A 78 -8.89 1.80 -5.44
C LEU A 78 -10.36 1.39 -5.30
N CYS A 79 -11.16 1.56 -6.36
CA CYS A 79 -12.53 1.06 -6.41
C CYS A 79 -12.57 -0.47 -6.26
N GLY A 80 -11.64 -1.17 -6.92
CA GLY A 80 -11.43 -2.60 -6.75
C GLY A 80 -11.09 -2.96 -5.31
N THR A 81 -10.16 -2.24 -4.69
CA THR A 81 -9.75 -2.45 -3.29
C THR A 81 -10.92 -2.31 -2.32
N LEU A 82 -11.79 -1.32 -2.50
CA LEU A 82 -13.01 -1.17 -1.70
C LEU A 82 -13.93 -2.40 -1.84
N ALA A 83 -14.23 -2.82 -3.07
CA ALA A 83 -15.06 -4.00 -3.31
C ALA A 83 -14.43 -5.28 -2.75
N GLY A 84 -13.11 -5.41 -2.87
CA GLY A 84 -12.32 -6.52 -2.35
C GLY A 84 -12.36 -6.61 -0.83
N GLN A 85 -12.21 -5.49 -0.12
CA GLN A 85 -12.27 -5.44 1.34
C GLN A 85 -13.61 -5.95 1.87
N LEU A 86 -14.73 -5.56 1.24
CA LEU A 86 -16.06 -6.00 1.65
C LEU A 86 -16.27 -7.50 1.37
N PHE A 87 -15.88 -7.96 0.18
CA PHE A 87 -16.07 -9.35 -0.22
C PHE A 87 -15.19 -10.31 0.56
N PHE A 88 -13.88 -10.04 0.62
CA PHE A 88 -12.92 -10.89 1.31
C PHE A 88 -12.97 -10.76 2.83
N GLY A 89 -13.49 -9.65 3.36
CA GLY A 89 -13.85 -9.56 4.78
C GLY A 89 -14.88 -10.61 5.16
N TRP A 90 -16.02 -10.63 4.46
CA TRP A 90 -17.04 -11.66 4.66
C TRP A 90 -16.55 -13.08 4.37
N LEU A 91 -15.77 -13.25 3.30
CA LEU A 91 -15.24 -14.57 2.93
C LEU A 91 -14.22 -15.09 3.94
N GLY A 92 -13.40 -14.20 4.52
CA GLY A 92 -12.40 -14.51 5.54
C GLY A 92 -13.01 -15.06 6.81
N ASP A 93 -14.18 -14.55 7.21
CA ASP A 93 -14.92 -15.02 8.37
C ASP A 93 -15.57 -16.40 8.14
N LYS A 94 -15.88 -16.76 6.88
CA LYS A 94 -16.57 -18.02 6.53
C LYS A 94 -15.64 -19.17 6.13
N LEU A 95 -14.62 -18.91 5.31
CA LEU A 95 -13.72 -19.94 4.76
C LEU A 95 -12.38 -20.04 5.49
N GLY A 96 -12.09 -19.05 6.34
CA GLY A 96 -10.84 -18.90 7.05
C GLY A 96 -9.75 -18.16 6.31
N ARG A 97 -8.91 -17.49 7.10
CA ARG A 97 -8.00 -16.44 6.62
C ARG A 97 -6.95 -16.98 5.67
N LYS A 98 -6.32 -18.12 5.95
CA LYS A 98 -5.23 -18.68 5.11
C LYS A 98 -5.68 -19.01 3.69
N LYS A 99 -6.89 -19.55 3.52
CA LYS A 99 -7.44 -19.88 2.19
C LYS A 99 -7.73 -18.62 1.39
N VAL A 100 -8.32 -17.61 2.04
CA VAL A 100 -8.61 -16.32 1.40
C VAL A 100 -7.34 -15.60 0.97
N TYR A 101 -6.26 -15.68 1.76
CA TYR A 101 -4.94 -15.17 1.36
C TYR A 101 -4.38 -15.81 0.10
N GLY A 102 -4.43 -17.14 0.01
CA GLY A 102 -3.94 -17.83 -1.20
C GLY A 102 -4.67 -17.36 -2.45
N ILE A 103 -5.99 -17.22 -2.36
CA ILE A 103 -6.84 -16.76 -3.47
C ILE A 103 -6.50 -15.31 -3.87
N THR A 104 -6.40 -14.40 -2.89
CA THR A 104 -6.12 -12.97 -3.14
C THR A 104 -4.76 -12.77 -3.79
N LEU A 105 -3.71 -13.44 -3.29
CA LEU A 105 -2.36 -13.33 -3.86
C LEU A 105 -2.25 -13.93 -5.27
N ILE A 106 -2.87 -15.10 -5.53
CA ILE A 106 -2.91 -15.68 -6.88
C ILE A 106 -3.60 -14.70 -7.84
N MET A 107 -4.71 -14.11 -7.42
CA MET A 107 -5.43 -13.14 -8.23
C MET A 107 -4.61 -11.88 -8.49
N MET A 108 -3.84 -11.38 -7.52
CA MET A 108 -2.89 -10.28 -7.73
C MET A 108 -1.81 -10.64 -8.75
N ILE A 109 -1.19 -11.83 -8.66
CA ILE A 109 -0.17 -12.31 -9.60
C ILE A 109 -0.75 -12.35 -11.03
N VAL A 110 -1.90 -13.02 -11.20
CA VAL A 110 -2.55 -13.19 -12.51
C VAL A 110 -2.95 -11.83 -13.08
N CYS A 111 -3.55 -10.95 -12.28
CA CYS A 111 -3.99 -9.64 -12.75
C CYS A 111 -2.83 -8.69 -13.02
N SER A 112 -1.71 -8.80 -12.30
CA SER A 112 -0.50 -8.00 -12.55
C SER A 112 0.15 -8.37 -13.89
N VAL A 113 0.29 -9.68 -14.17
CA VAL A 113 0.73 -10.16 -15.49
C VAL A 113 -0.26 -9.76 -16.58
N ALA A 114 -1.56 -9.99 -16.36
CA ALA A 114 -2.61 -9.66 -17.33
C ALA A 114 -2.69 -8.15 -17.63
N SER A 115 -2.41 -7.29 -16.65
CA SER A 115 -2.34 -5.84 -16.84
C SER A 115 -1.24 -5.44 -17.82
N GLY A 116 -0.09 -6.11 -17.80
CA GLY A 116 0.96 -5.90 -18.81
C GLY A 116 0.69 -6.57 -20.15
N LEU A 117 -0.11 -7.63 -20.18
CA LEU A 117 -0.58 -8.30 -21.40
C LEU A 117 -1.85 -7.66 -21.99
N SER A 118 -2.23 -6.45 -21.54
CA SER A 118 -3.47 -5.79 -21.97
C SER A 118 -3.63 -5.79 -23.49
N PHE A 119 -4.82 -6.18 -23.96
CA PHE A 119 -5.07 -6.54 -25.35
C PHE A 119 -5.37 -5.34 -26.26
N GLY A 120 -4.97 -5.50 -27.53
CA GLY A 120 -5.40 -4.65 -28.64
C GLY A 120 -4.37 -3.60 -29.07
N ASN A 121 -4.55 -3.08 -30.29
CA ASN A 121 -3.69 -2.05 -30.88
C ASN A 121 -4.32 -0.65 -30.84
N LYS A 122 -5.56 -0.54 -30.36
CA LYS A 122 -6.32 0.72 -30.28
C LYS A 122 -6.28 1.27 -28.86
N ALA A 123 -6.12 2.59 -28.72
CA ALA A 123 -6.08 3.31 -27.45
C ALA A 123 -7.21 2.90 -26.49
N LYS A 124 -8.46 2.90 -26.97
CA LYS A 124 -9.63 2.52 -26.16
C LYS A 124 -9.59 1.05 -25.71
N GLY A 125 -9.05 0.14 -26.52
CA GLY A 125 -8.96 -1.29 -26.18
C GLY A 125 -7.93 -1.54 -25.09
N VAL A 126 -6.75 -0.96 -25.23
CA VAL A 126 -5.66 -1.06 -24.26
C VAL A 126 -6.07 -0.45 -22.92
N MET A 127 -6.63 0.77 -22.91
CA MET A 127 -7.04 1.42 -21.66
C MET A 127 -8.18 0.67 -20.96
N THR A 128 -9.17 0.17 -21.71
CA THR A 128 -10.29 -0.58 -21.12
C THR A 128 -9.82 -1.89 -20.50
N THR A 129 -8.97 -2.66 -21.20
CA THR A 129 -8.44 -3.93 -20.69
C THR A 129 -7.49 -3.71 -19.51
N LEU A 130 -6.65 -2.69 -19.57
CA LEU A 130 -5.81 -2.29 -18.44
C LEU A 130 -6.66 -1.92 -17.22
N CYS A 131 -7.70 -1.11 -17.37
CA CYS A 131 -8.60 -0.75 -16.27
C CYS A 131 -9.33 -1.98 -15.70
N PHE A 132 -9.76 -2.91 -16.56
CA PHE A 132 -10.40 -4.16 -16.13
C PHE A 132 -9.47 -5.03 -15.28
N PHE A 133 -8.23 -5.25 -15.71
CA PHE A 133 -7.27 -6.02 -14.93
C PHE A 133 -6.83 -5.29 -13.66
N ARG A 134 -6.70 -3.96 -13.71
CA ARG A 134 -6.40 -3.15 -12.52
C ARG A 134 -7.52 -3.14 -11.49
N PHE A 135 -8.78 -3.22 -11.92
CA PHE A 135 -9.91 -3.40 -11.01
C PHE A 135 -9.77 -4.71 -10.22
N TRP A 136 -9.55 -5.83 -10.91
CA TRP A 136 -9.42 -7.14 -10.27
C TRP A 136 -8.13 -7.30 -9.46
N LEU A 137 -7.04 -6.69 -9.90
CA LEU A 137 -5.83 -6.56 -9.10
C LEU A 137 -6.12 -5.79 -7.80
N GLY A 138 -6.82 -4.65 -7.90
CA GLY A 138 -7.27 -3.88 -6.75
C GLY A 138 -8.17 -4.69 -5.82
N PHE A 139 -9.10 -5.48 -6.37
CA PHE A 139 -9.95 -6.41 -5.63
C PHE A 139 -9.13 -7.42 -4.82
N GLY A 140 -7.99 -7.88 -5.33
CA GLY A 140 -7.08 -8.79 -4.62
C GLY A 140 -6.35 -8.11 -3.47
N ILE A 141 -5.81 -6.92 -3.74
CA ILE A 141 -5.19 -6.05 -2.72
C ILE A 141 -6.19 -5.76 -1.58
N GLY A 142 -7.46 -5.53 -1.92
CA GLY A 142 -8.52 -5.30 -0.94
C GLY A 142 -8.71 -6.45 0.05
N GLY A 143 -8.46 -7.69 -0.36
CA GLY A 143 -8.47 -8.83 0.56
C GLY A 143 -7.19 -8.96 1.38
N ASP A 144 -6.03 -8.76 0.77
CA ASP A 144 -4.73 -8.92 1.45
C ASP A 144 -4.47 -7.86 2.52
N TYR A 145 -4.89 -6.61 2.26
CA TYR A 145 -4.61 -5.44 3.09
C TYR A 145 -5.16 -5.53 4.53
N PRO A 146 -6.48 -5.73 4.77
CA PRO A 146 -7.03 -5.82 6.12
C PRO A 146 -6.60 -7.10 6.85
N LEU A 147 -6.42 -8.19 6.10
CA LEU A 147 -5.99 -9.44 6.69
C LEU A 147 -4.54 -9.30 7.22
N SER A 148 -3.65 -8.68 6.44
CA SER A 148 -2.22 -8.52 6.79
C SER A 148 -2.05 -7.74 8.09
N ALA A 149 -2.81 -6.65 8.22
CA ALA A 149 -2.89 -5.86 9.43
C ALA A 149 -3.34 -6.69 10.64
N THR A 150 -4.36 -7.53 10.46
CA THR A 150 -4.93 -8.33 11.54
C THR A 150 -3.94 -9.40 12.03
N ILE A 151 -3.31 -10.13 11.11
CA ILE A 151 -2.32 -11.17 11.42
C ILE A 151 -1.13 -10.60 12.20
N MET A 152 -0.55 -9.49 11.74
CA MET A 152 0.57 -8.88 12.44
C MET A 152 0.18 -8.50 13.88
N SER A 153 -1.04 -7.99 14.05
CA SER A 153 -1.56 -7.62 15.35
C SER A 153 -1.78 -8.84 16.28
N GLU A 154 -2.03 -10.03 15.72
CA GLU A 154 -2.20 -11.28 16.46
C GLU A 154 -0.87 -11.95 16.84
N TYR A 155 0.16 -11.81 16.00
CA TYR A 155 1.51 -12.34 16.25
C TYR A 155 2.40 -11.43 17.13
N ALA A 156 2.02 -10.17 17.31
CA ALA A 156 2.84 -9.21 18.04
C ALA A 156 2.63 -9.25 19.57
N ASN A 157 3.73 -9.17 20.32
CA ASN A 157 3.73 -9.00 21.77
C ASN A 157 3.21 -7.60 22.16
N LYS A 158 2.34 -7.51 23.18
CA LYS A 158 1.67 -6.31 23.72
C LYS A 158 2.57 -5.08 23.89
N LYS A 159 3.84 -5.25 24.32
CA LYS A 159 4.76 -4.12 24.57
C LYS A 159 5.32 -3.44 23.31
N THR A 160 5.59 -4.20 22.25
CA THR A 160 6.23 -3.71 21.00
C THR A 160 5.31 -3.82 19.79
N ARG A 161 4.03 -4.14 20.01
CA ARG A 161 3.01 -4.27 18.96
C ARG A 161 2.83 -2.99 18.15
N GLY A 162 3.03 -1.82 18.75
CA GLY A 162 3.01 -0.52 18.06
C GLY A 162 4.10 -0.45 16.99
N ALA A 163 5.37 -0.59 17.39
CA ALA A 163 6.50 -0.59 16.48
C ALA A 163 6.43 -1.70 15.41
N PHE A 164 5.94 -2.90 15.75
CA PHE A 164 5.83 -3.98 14.76
C PHE A 164 4.77 -3.75 13.70
N ILE A 165 3.59 -3.25 14.10
CA ILE A 165 2.57 -2.84 13.11
C ILE A 165 3.12 -1.68 12.26
N ALA A 166 3.79 -0.69 12.89
CA ALA A 166 4.43 0.40 12.17
C ALA A 166 5.45 -0.10 11.13
N ALA A 167 6.26 -1.11 11.47
CA ALA A 167 7.28 -1.65 10.59
C ALA A 167 6.69 -2.37 9.38
N VAL A 168 5.59 -3.10 9.56
CA VAL A 168 4.85 -3.72 8.44
C VAL A 168 4.32 -2.64 7.49
N PHE A 169 3.74 -1.57 8.02
CA PHE A 169 3.30 -0.44 7.21
C PHE A 169 4.45 0.33 6.56
N ALA A 170 5.62 0.39 7.19
CA ALA A 170 6.81 1.02 6.63
C ALA A 170 7.26 0.35 5.32
N MET A 171 6.97 -0.94 5.14
CA MET A 171 7.22 -1.66 3.89
C MET A 171 6.44 -1.09 2.70
N GLN A 172 5.32 -0.37 2.94
CA GLN A 172 4.62 0.39 1.90
C GLN A 172 5.54 1.44 1.26
N GLY A 173 6.34 2.14 2.08
CA GLY A 173 7.33 3.10 1.59
C GLY A 173 8.44 2.45 0.76
N VAL A 174 8.87 1.25 1.17
CA VAL A 174 9.85 0.46 0.42
C VAL A 174 9.26 -0.01 -0.92
N GLY A 175 7.98 -0.38 -0.97
CA GLY A 175 7.28 -0.72 -2.21
C GLY A 175 7.17 0.44 -3.20
N ILE A 176 6.85 1.65 -2.71
CA ILE A 176 6.88 2.88 -3.52
C ILE A 176 8.28 3.13 -4.09
N LEU A 177 9.31 3.00 -3.24
CA LEU A 177 10.70 3.18 -3.65
C LEU A 177 11.12 2.14 -4.71
N ALA A 178 10.71 0.88 -4.54
CA ALA A 178 10.96 -0.18 -5.51
C ALA A 178 10.28 0.10 -6.84
N GLY A 179 9.05 0.62 -6.84
CA GLY A 179 8.36 1.07 -8.06
C GLY A 179 9.16 2.13 -8.82
N GLY A 180 9.63 3.15 -8.12
CA GLY A 180 10.48 4.20 -8.68
C GLY A 180 11.81 3.65 -9.24
N PHE A 181 12.46 2.75 -8.50
CA PHE A 181 13.71 2.12 -8.93
C PHE A 181 13.54 1.23 -10.17
N VAL A 182 12.49 0.42 -10.23
CA VAL A 182 12.19 -0.40 -11.42
C VAL A 182 11.92 0.48 -12.62
N ALA A 183 11.14 1.57 -12.47
CA ALA A 183 10.92 2.52 -13.55
C ALA A 183 12.21 3.18 -14.03
N LEU A 184 13.11 3.55 -13.11
CA LEU A 184 14.43 4.09 -13.43
C LEU A 184 15.31 3.08 -14.19
N ALA A 185 15.39 1.85 -13.70
CA ALA A 185 16.21 0.80 -14.30
C ALA A 185 15.72 0.46 -15.71
N VAL A 186 14.42 0.20 -15.88
CA VAL A 186 13.82 -0.13 -17.18
C VAL A 186 13.96 1.05 -18.15
N SER A 187 13.63 2.27 -17.72
CA SER A 187 13.73 3.44 -18.60
C SER A 187 15.17 3.74 -19.00
N SER A 188 16.13 3.62 -18.08
CA SER A 188 17.55 3.85 -18.42
C SER A 188 18.11 2.83 -19.40
N ILE A 189 17.70 1.55 -19.28
CA ILE A 189 18.14 0.50 -20.22
C ILE A 189 17.58 0.78 -21.62
N PHE A 190 16.30 1.14 -21.71
CA PHE A 190 15.66 1.41 -22.99
C PHE A 190 16.14 2.73 -23.62
N ASP A 191 16.38 3.79 -22.84
CA ASP A 191 16.91 5.06 -23.35
C ASP A 191 18.32 4.90 -23.94
N LYS A 192 19.17 4.06 -23.33
CA LYS A 192 20.51 3.73 -23.85
C LYS A 192 20.46 2.84 -25.09
N LYS A 193 19.57 1.85 -25.13
CA LYS A 193 19.48 0.86 -26.22
C LYS A 193 18.74 1.40 -27.45
N PHE A 194 17.78 2.31 -27.24
CA PHE A 194 16.94 2.90 -28.28
C PHE A 194 16.91 4.43 -28.12
N PRO A 195 18.00 5.13 -28.48
CA PRO A 195 18.05 6.58 -28.36
C PRO A 195 17.00 7.21 -29.28
N ALA A 196 16.05 7.93 -28.68
CA ALA A 196 14.97 8.60 -29.39
C ALA A 196 15.16 10.12 -29.34
N PRO A 197 14.91 10.84 -30.45
CA PRO A 197 14.98 12.30 -30.46
C PRO A 197 13.91 12.90 -29.54
N THR A 198 14.14 14.12 -29.06
CA THR A 198 13.14 14.86 -28.28
C THR A 198 11.92 15.17 -29.12
N TYR A 199 10.75 15.33 -28.48
CA TYR A 199 9.49 15.66 -29.17
C TYR A 199 9.57 16.91 -30.03
N ALA A 200 10.31 17.94 -29.60
CA ALA A 200 10.54 19.16 -30.36
C ALA A 200 11.31 18.95 -31.68
N VAL A 201 12.19 17.97 -31.73
CA VAL A 201 13.03 17.68 -32.91
C VAL A 201 12.27 16.78 -33.89
N ASN A 202 11.68 15.69 -33.39
CA ASN A 202 10.87 14.80 -34.23
C ASN A 202 9.70 14.23 -33.43
N ARG A 203 8.50 14.72 -33.73
CA ARG A 203 7.27 14.37 -33.02
C ARG A 203 6.93 12.88 -33.14
N ALA A 204 7.13 12.28 -34.32
CA ALA A 204 6.78 10.89 -34.58
C ALA A 204 7.79 9.89 -33.98
N LEU A 205 9.09 10.22 -34.04
CA LEU A 205 10.15 9.35 -33.50
C LEU A 205 10.43 9.55 -32.01
N SER A 206 9.81 10.54 -31.38
CA SER A 206 9.97 10.82 -29.94
C SER A 206 9.40 9.73 -29.02
N THR A 207 8.60 8.82 -29.56
CA THR A 207 8.05 7.66 -28.86
C THR A 207 8.33 6.42 -29.70
N PRO A 208 9.49 5.76 -29.53
CA PRO A 208 9.79 4.55 -30.28
C PRO A 208 8.79 3.44 -29.91
N PRO A 209 8.44 2.53 -30.83
CA PRO A 209 7.52 1.42 -30.54
C PRO A 209 7.91 0.60 -29.31
N GLN A 210 9.22 0.49 -29.05
CA GLN A 210 9.79 -0.22 -27.92
C GLN A 210 9.42 0.40 -26.57
N ALA A 211 9.01 1.68 -26.53
CA ALA A 211 8.56 2.34 -25.30
C ALA A 211 7.28 1.70 -24.75
N ASP A 212 6.49 0.99 -25.58
CA ASP A 212 5.33 0.23 -25.11
C ASP A 212 5.72 -0.87 -24.12
N TYR A 213 6.89 -1.50 -24.28
CA TYR A 213 7.36 -2.53 -23.36
C TYR A 213 7.69 -1.98 -21.97
N ILE A 214 8.04 -0.70 -21.86
CA ILE A 214 8.47 -0.10 -20.58
C ILE A 214 7.34 -0.16 -19.56
N TRP A 215 6.16 0.36 -19.92
CA TRP A 215 5.04 0.38 -18.97
C TRP A 215 4.53 -1.02 -18.67
N ARG A 216 4.54 -1.93 -19.67
CA ARG A 216 4.16 -3.34 -19.49
C ARG A 216 5.08 -4.01 -18.49
N ILE A 217 6.40 -3.89 -18.65
CA ILE A 217 7.39 -4.48 -17.75
C ILE A 217 7.24 -3.93 -16.33
N ILE A 218 7.08 -2.62 -16.18
CA ILE A 218 6.91 -1.97 -14.86
C ILE A 218 5.67 -2.54 -14.14
N VAL A 219 4.55 -2.68 -14.84
CA VAL A 219 3.34 -3.24 -14.22
C VAL A 219 3.48 -4.74 -13.94
N MET A 220 3.98 -5.54 -14.90
CA MET A 220 4.17 -7.00 -14.72
C MET A 220 5.17 -7.35 -13.63
N PHE A 221 6.16 -6.49 -13.38
CA PHE A 221 7.13 -6.73 -12.33
C PHE A 221 6.46 -6.84 -10.94
N GLY A 222 5.27 -6.28 -10.75
CA GLY A 222 4.49 -6.45 -9.51
C GLY A 222 4.06 -7.89 -9.22
N ALA A 223 4.00 -8.75 -10.24
CA ALA A 223 3.72 -10.17 -10.07
C ALA A 223 4.85 -10.91 -9.33
N LEU A 224 6.11 -10.46 -9.46
CA LEU A 224 7.27 -11.09 -8.81
C LEU A 224 7.23 -10.99 -7.28
N PRO A 225 7.11 -9.80 -6.66
CA PRO A 225 6.97 -9.71 -5.21
C PRO A 225 5.66 -10.35 -4.73
N ALA A 226 4.57 -10.30 -5.50
CA ALA A 226 3.34 -11.03 -5.17
C ALA A 226 3.55 -12.55 -5.09
N ALA A 227 4.26 -13.14 -6.06
CA ALA A 227 4.58 -14.57 -6.09
C ALA A 227 5.52 -14.97 -4.94
N LEU A 228 6.49 -14.12 -4.62
CA LEU A 228 7.39 -14.32 -3.50
C LEU A 228 6.64 -14.28 -2.17
N THR A 229 5.74 -13.32 -2.00
CA THR A 229 4.84 -13.21 -0.85
C THR A 229 3.94 -14.44 -0.73
N TYR A 230 3.36 -14.92 -1.84
CA TYR A 230 2.57 -16.15 -1.86
C TYR A 230 3.37 -17.36 -1.36
N TYR A 231 4.59 -17.56 -1.88
CA TYR A 231 5.45 -18.67 -1.48
C TYR A 231 5.76 -18.65 0.02
N TRP A 232 6.15 -17.50 0.57
CA TRP A 232 6.49 -17.40 1.98
C TRP A 232 5.28 -17.44 2.91
N ARG A 233 4.15 -16.87 2.51
CA ARG A 233 2.91 -16.90 3.32
C ARG A 233 2.27 -18.28 3.37
N MET A 234 2.32 -19.05 2.29
CA MET A 234 1.77 -20.42 2.30
C MET A 234 2.51 -21.35 3.28
N LYS A 235 3.80 -21.06 3.55
CA LYS A 235 4.61 -21.78 4.53
C LYS A 235 4.30 -21.41 5.98
N MET A 236 3.61 -20.30 6.25
CA MET A 236 3.25 -19.92 7.61
C MET A 236 2.02 -20.71 8.13
N PRO A 237 2.04 -21.15 9.40
CA PRO A 237 0.87 -21.72 10.07
C PRO A 237 -0.20 -20.63 10.29
N GLU A 238 -1.45 -21.05 10.51
CA GLU A 238 -2.53 -20.11 10.83
C GLU A 238 -2.28 -19.42 12.17
N THR A 239 -2.85 -18.23 12.37
CA THR A 239 -2.70 -17.52 13.64
C THR A 239 -3.40 -18.27 14.75
N ALA A 240 -2.67 -18.57 15.82
CA ALA A 240 -3.19 -19.24 17.02
C ALA A 240 -4.47 -18.60 17.59
N ARG A 241 -4.55 -17.26 17.55
CA ARG A 241 -5.74 -16.50 17.98
C ARG A 241 -6.95 -16.76 17.09
N TYR A 242 -6.77 -16.83 15.77
CA TYR A 242 -7.84 -17.19 14.84
C TYR A 242 -8.29 -18.64 15.07
N THR A 243 -7.35 -19.57 15.16
CA THR A 243 -7.65 -21.00 15.34
C THR A 243 -8.36 -21.27 16.68
N ALA A 244 -7.97 -20.56 17.74
CA ALA A 244 -8.59 -20.68 19.07
C ALA A 244 -9.94 -19.97 19.19
N LEU A 245 -10.06 -18.71 18.70
CA LEU A 245 -11.25 -17.88 18.95
C LEU A 245 -12.31 -17.98 17.84
N VAL A 246 -11.90 -18.20 16.58
CA VAL A 246 -12.79 -18.21 15.42
C VAL A 246 -13.05 -19.62 14.91
N ALA A 247 -11.99 -20.39 14.64
CA ALA A 247 -12.13 -21.77 14.17
C ALA A 247 -12.60 -22.74 15.27
N LYS A 248 -12.62 -22.30 16.55
CA LYS A 248 -12.98 -23.08 17.73
C LYS A 248 -12.23 -24.42 17.84
N ASN A 249 -11.04 -24.52 17.25
CA ASN A 249 -10.28 -25.76 17.18
C ASN A 249 -8.99 -25.64 18.00
N ILE A 250 -9.09 -25.99 19.28
CA ILE A 250 -8.04 -25.73 20.27
C ILE A 250 -6.87 -26.70 20.10
N LYS A 251 -7.10 -27.94 19.64
CA LYS A 251 -6.02 -28.89 19.31
C LYS A 251 -5.14 -28.36 18.17
N GLN A 252 -5.74 -27.77 17.14
CA GLN A 252 -5.01 -27.15 16.04
C GLN A 252 -4.34 -25.83 16.45
N ALA A 253 -4.99 -25.01 17.27
CA ALA A 253 -4.40 -23.78 17.80
C ALA A 253 -3.14 -24.04 18.62
N THR A 254 -3.14 -25.07 19.46
CA THR A 254 -1.97 -25.47 20.27
C THR A 254 -0.84 -26.03 19.40
N GLN A 255 -1.16 -26.78 18.34
CA GLN A 255 -0.15 -27.27 17.38
C GLN A 255 0.44 -26.14 16.52
N ASP A 256 -0.37 -25.18 16.10
CA ASP A 256 0.10 -24.01 15.38
C ASP A 256 0.96 -23.13 16.31
N MET A 257 0.56 -22.97 17.58
CA MET A 257 1.36 -22.29 18.60
C MET A 257 2.69 -22.98 18.88
N SER A 258 2.72 -24.32 19.02
CA SER A 258 3.96 -25.03 19.32
C SER A 258 4.97 -24.94 18.17
N LYS A 259 4.48 -24.97 16.92
CA LYS A 259 5.29 -24.71 15.72
C LYS A 259 5.84 -23.27 15.65
N VAL A 260 5.06 -22.31 16.13
CA VAL A 260 5.38 -20.87 16.10
C VAL A 260 6.33 -20.46 17.21
N LEU A 261 6.09 -20.92 18.44
CA LEU A 261 6.84 -20.55 19.64
C LEU A 261 8.01 -21.50 19.94
N GLN A 262 8.12 -22.63 19.22
CA GLN A 262 9.07 -23.72 19.51
C GLN A 262 9.03 -24.19 20.98
N VAL A 263 7.85 -24.18 21.59
CA VAL A 263 7.61 -24.71 22.95
C VAL A 263 6.54 -25.80 22.82
N GLU A 264 6.83 -27.00 23.30
CA GLU A 264 5.82 -28.05 23.49
C GLU A 264 4.87 -27.62 24.61
N LEU A 265 3.71 -27.08 24.23
CA LEU A 265 2.62 -26.79 25.14
C LEU A 265 1.71 -28.02 25.20
N GLN A 266 1.78 -28.77 26.30
CA GLN A 266 0.74 -29.76 26.63
C GLN A 266 -0.47 -29.01 27.19
N MET A 267 -1.62 -29.06 26.50
CA MET A 267 -2.88 -28.60 27.05
C MET A 267 -3.88 -29.76 27.06
N GLU A 268 -4.23 -30.22 28.26
CA GLU A 268 -5.32 -31.17 28.47
C GLU A 268 -6.69 -30.53 28.26
N GLU A 269 -7.61 -31.38 27.79
CA GLU A 269 -8.99 -31.12 27.36
C GLU A 269 -9.82 -30.40 28.44
N ARG A 270 -9.99 -29.06 28.34
CA ARG A 270 -10.97 -28.34 29.20
C ARG A 270 -11.37 -26.96 28.70
N ALA A 271 -11.54 -26.81 27.40
CA ALA A 271 -11.80 -25.50 26.78
C ALA A 271 -13.17 -25.37 26.08
N GLU A 272 -14.12 -26.25 26.42
CA GLU A 272 -15.51 -26.14 25.95
C GLU A 272 -16.26 -24.96 26.60
N ASP A 273 -15.87 -24.53 27.81
CA ASP A 273 -16.55 -23.46 28.56
C ASP A 273 -16.26 -22.02 28.08
N ILE A 274 -15.28 -21.81 27.19
CA ILE A 274 -14.92 -20.48 26.66
C ILE A 274 -15.90 -20.03 25.55
N VAL A 275 -16.61 -20.98 24.93
CA VAL A 275 -17.41 -20.74 23.72
C VAL A 275 -18.74 -20.05 24.02
N GLN A 276 -19.11 -19.87 25.29
CA GLN A 276 -20.37 -19.28 25.74
C GLN A 276 -20.18 -18.08 26.68
N ASP A 277 -19.41 -17.05 26.32
CA ASP A 277 -19.59 -15.73 26.96
C ASP A 277 -20.73 -14.98 26.24
N PRO A 278 -21.95 -14.90 26.80
CA PRO A 278 -23.07 -14.19 26.19
C PRO A 278 -22.80 -12.70 25.98
N ARG A 279 -21.76 -12.11 26.60
CA ARG A 279 -21.39 -10.68 26.44
C ARG A 279 -20.65 -10.37 25.14
N LEU A 280 -20.17 -11.41 24.43
CA LEU A 280 -19.47 -11.31 23.14
C LEU A 280 -20.37 -11.66 21.95
N ASN A 281 -21.64 -12.03 22.20
CA ASN A 281 -22.54 -12.57 21.20
C ASN A 281 -23.52 -11.51 20.66
N TYR A 282 -22.99 -10.38 20.17
CA TYR A 282 -23.79 -9.30 19.60
C TYR A 282 -23.40 -9.06 18.13
N GLY A 283 -24.40 -8.96 17.26
CA GLY A 283 -24.19 -8.77 15.81
C GLY A 283 -23.60 -7.40 15.44
N LEU A 284 -22.99 -7.30 14.25
CA LEU A 284 -22.33 -6.09 13.74
C LEU A 284 -23.25 -4.85 13.72
N PHE A 285 -24.55 -5.05 13.48
CA PHE A 285 -25.57 -3.99 13.43
C PHE A 285 -26.39 -3.86 14.73
N SER A 286 -25.94 -4.46 15.82
CA SER A 286 -26.65 -4.40 17.10
C SER A 286 -26.47 -3.03 17.78
N LYS A 287 -27.47 -2.64 18.60
CA LYS A 287 -27.37 -1.44 19.46
C LYS A 287 -26.21 -1.54 20.45
N GLU A 288 -25.86 -2.75 20.89
CA GLU A 288 -24.71 -2.99 21.77
C GLU A 288 -23.38 -2.72 21.07
N PHE A 289 -23.22 -3.15 19.80
CA PHE A 289 -22.05 -2.83 18.99
C PHE A 289 -21.89 -1.31 18.83
N ALA A 290 -22.97 -0.61 18.45
CA ALA A 290 -22.95 0.83 18.28
C ALA A 290 -22.59 1.57 19.57
N LYS A 291 -23.11 1.13 20.72
CA LYS A 291 -22.83 1.75 22.03
C LYS A 291 -21.38 1.52 22.49
N ARG A 292 -20.81 0.34 22.24
CA ARG A 292 -19.44 0.00 22.67
C ARG A 292 -18.36 0.50 21.71
N HIS A 293 -18.58 0.38 20.41
CA HIS A 293 -17.55 0.61 19.39
C HIS A 293 -17.87 1.75 18.43
N GLY A 294 -19.07 2.33 18.45
CA GLY A 294 -19.48 3.36 17.49
C GLY A 294 -18.64 4.63 17.51
N LEU A 295 -18.33 5.17 18.70
CA LEU A 295 -17.49 6.38 18.82
C LEU A 295 -16.02 6.13 18.42
N PRO A 296 -15.35 5.05 18.89
CA PRO A 296 -14.04 4.68 18.37
C PRO A 296 -14.02 4.42 16.86
N LEU A 297 -15.05 3.77 16.32
CA LEU A 297 -15.17 3.49 14.89
C LEU A 297 -15.29 4.79 14.08
N LEU A 298 -16.19 5.69 14.46
CA LEU A 298 -16.38 6.98 13.80
C LEU A 298 -15.11 7.85 13.86
N GLY A 299 -14.42 7.86 15.00
CA GLY A 299 -13.12 8.52 15.14
C GLY A 299 -12.09 7.95 14.18
N CYS A 300 -11.98 6.62 14.09
CA CYS A 300 -11.02 5.96 13.21
C CYS A 300 -11.35 6.14 11.71
N THR A 301 -12.61 6.01 11.32
CA THR A 301 -13.03 6.13 9.91
C THR A 301 -12.89 7.56 9.42
N SER A 302 -13.28 8.56 10.21
CA SER A 302 -13.14 9.97 9.83
C SER A 302 -11.69 10.39 9.67
N THR A 303 -10.81 10.02 10.60
CA THR A 303 -9.38 10.38 10.49
C THR A 303 -8.70 9.64 9.35
N TRP A 304 -9.06 8.39 9.10
CA TRP A 304 -8.52 7.62 7.96
C TRP A 304 -9.00 8.21 6.63
N PHE A 305 -10.27 8.56 6.52
CA PHE A 305 -10.84 9.19 5.34
C PHE A 305 -10.13 10.51 4.99
N LEU A 306 -9.92 11.38 5.98
CA LEU A 306 -9.23 12.65 5.78
C LEU A 306 -7.76 12.46 5.36
N LEU A 307 -7.07 11.48 5.96
CA LEU A 307 -5.71 11.14 5.56
C LEU A 307 -5.65 10.65 4.11
N ASP A 308 -6.51 9.71 3.73
CA ASP A 308 -6.47 9.07 2.41
C ASP A 308 -6.69 10.07 1.28
N ILE A 309 -7.51 11.11 1.51
CA ILE A 309 -7.66 12.23 0.58
C ILE A 309 -6.31 12.87 0.30
N ALA A 310 -5.57 13.30 1.33
CA ALA A 310 -4.27 13.93 1.16
C ALA A 310 -3.24 12.94 0.57
N PHE A 311 -3.23 11.72 1.09
CA PHE A 311 -2.25 10.70 0.78
C PHE A 311 -2.30 10.22 -0.67
N TYR A 312 -3.45 9.77 -1.13
CA TYR A 312 -3.58 9.30 -2.51
C TYR A 312 -3.48 10.45 -3.50
N SER A 313 -3.97 11.65 -3.16
CA SER A 313 -3.82 12.83 -4.01
C SER A 313 -2.35 13.17 -4.23
N GLN A 314 -1.55 13.20 -3.16
CA GLN A 314 -0.13 13.50 -3.26
C GLN A 314 0.67 12.44 -4.01
N ASN A 315 0.37 11.15 -3.84
CA ASN A 315 1.16 10.09 -4.45
C ASN A 315 0.74 9.84 -5.92
N LEU A 316 -0.57 9.80 -6.22
CA LEU A 316 -1.05 9.51 -7.58
C LEU A 316 -0.84 10.68 -8.55
N PHE A 317 -0.99 11.92 -8.07
CA PHE A 317 -0.83 13.13 -8.89
C PHE A 317 0.55 13.79 -8.75
N GLN A 318 1.49 13.18 -8.01
CA GLN A 318 2.83 13.69 -7.78
C GLN A 318 3.55 14.14 -9.07
N LYS A 319 3.45 13.31 -10.11
CA LYS A 319 4.03 13.55 -11.44
C LYS A 319 3.48 14.80 -12.12
N ASP A 320 2.21 15.11 -11.88
CA ASP A 320 1.50 16.22 -12.50
C ASP A 320 1.88 17.52 -11.79
N ILE A 321 1.96 17.49 -10.45
CA ILE A 321 2.46 18.59 -9.61
C ILE A 321 3.90 18.96 -9.99
N PHE A 322 4.81 17.98 -10.08
CA PHE A 322 6.22 18.25 -10.41
C PHE A 322 6.42 18.77 -11.83
N SER A 323 5.53 18.39 -12.75
CA SER A 323 5.56 18.92 -14.11
C SER A 323 4.98 20.33 -14.20
N ALA A 324 3.94 20.64 -13.41
CA ALA A 324 3.34 21.97 -13.36
C ALA A 324 4.31 23.03 -12.82
N ILE A 325 5.13 22.65 -11.83
CA ILE A 325 6.10 23.54 -11.18
C ILE A 325 7.40 23.66 -11.98
N GLY A 326 7.59 22.80 -12.99
CA GLY A 326 8.78 22.79 -13.83
C GLY A 326 10.01 22.18 -13.14
N TRP A 327 9.80 21.30 -12.16
CA TRP A 327 10.86 20.44 -11.63
C TRP A 327 11.21 19.33 -12.63
N ILE A 328 10.17 18.74 -13.22
CA ILE A 328 10.31 17.89 -14.40
C ILE A 328 10.32 18.80 -15.63
N PRO A 329 11.30 18.67 -16.54
CA PRO A 329 11.35 19.48 -17.76
C PRO A 329 10.06 19.38 -18.57
N LYS A 330 9.81 20.38 -19.43
CA LYS A 330 8.60 20.38 -20.27
C LYS A 330 8.57 19.11 -21.13
N ALA A 331 7.39 18.51 -21.24
CA ALA A 331 7.19 17.29 -22.01
C ALA A 331 7.76 17.38 -23.45
N ALA A 332 7.67 18.57 -24.09
CA ALA A 332 8.18 18.81 -25.43
C ALA A 332 9.72 18.69 -25.57
N THR A 333 10.49 18.90 -24.50
CA THR A 333 11.95 18.85 -24.52
C THR A 333 12.50 17.46 -24.26
N MET A 334 11.66 16.45 -24.08
CA MET A 334 12.05 15.08 -23.74
C MET A 334 11.38 14.07 -24.66
N ASN A 335 12.07 12.96 -24.90
CA ASN A 335 11.45 11.78 -25.49
C ASN A 335 10.53 11.09 -24.44
N GLY A 336 9.65 10.17 -24.88
CA GLY A 336 8.71 9.51 -23.97
C GLY A 336 9.37 8.62 -22.91
N ILE A 337 10.50 8.00 -23.24
CA ILE A 337 11.26 7.10 -22.35
C ILE A 337 11.94 7.92 -21.25
N HIS A 338 12.61 8.98 -21.64
CA HIS A 338 13.33 9.91 -20.79
C HIS A 338 12.38 10.66 -19.85
N GLU A 339 11.14 10.93 -20.28
CA GLU A 339 10.11 11.46 -19.37
C GLU A 339 9.81 10.47 -18.23
N VAL A 340 9.68 9.17 -18.49
CA VAL A 340 9.50 8.15 -17.43
C VAL A 340 10.72 8.10 -16.53
N PHE A 341 11.93 8.17 -17.08
CA PHE A 341 13.15 8.25 -16.29
C PHE A 341 13.14 9.46 -15.35
N MET A 342 12.76 10.65 -15.83
CA MET A 342 12.70 11.87 -15.02
C MET A 342 11.63 11.81 -13.94
N ILE A 343 10.44 11.27 -14.26
CA ILE A 343 9.37 11.03 -13.28
C ILE A 343 9.84 10.03 -12.22
N GLY A 344 10.40 8.90 -12.63
CA GLY A 344 10.94 7.88 -11.74
C GLY A 344 12.04 8.43 -10.84
N ARG A 345 12.95 9.26 -11.37
CA ARG A 345 14.00 9.93 -10.59
C ARG A 345 13.42 10.84 -9.53
N ALA A 346 12.47 11.69 -9.91
CA ALA A 346 11.83 12.63 -9.00
C ALA A 346 11.05 11.89 -7.90
N GLN A 347 10.23 10.90 -8.25
CA GLN A 347 9.47 10.15 -7.26
C GLN A 347 10.37 9.30 -6.34
N THR A 348 11.42 8.67 -6.87
CA THR A 348 12.39 7.90 -6.07
C THR A 348 13.13 8.79 -5.08
N LEU A 349 13.57 9.98 -5.50
CA LEU A 349 14.25 10.94 -4.63
C LEU A 349 13.34 11.36 -3.46
N ILE A 350 12.07 11.66 -3.75
CA ILE A 350 11.08 12.03 -2.73
C ILE A 350 10.78 10.84 -1.82
N ALA A 351 10.64 9.64 -2.38
CA ALA A 351 10.42 8.46 -1.58
C ALA A 351 11.59 8.19 -0.60
N LEU A 352 12.83 8.40 -1.06
CA LEU A 352 14.05 8.23 -0.26
C LEU A 352 14.20 9.30 0.83
N CYS A 353 13.91 10.56 0.52
CA CYS A 353 14.14 11.69 1.42
C CYS A 353 12.94 11.99 2.34
N SER A 354 11.73 11.55 1.99
CA SER A 354 10.50 11.87 2.72
C SER A 354 9.73 10.63 3.15
N THR A 355 9.29 9.81 2.21
CA THR A 355 8.40 8.68 2.50
C THR A 355 9.03 7.68 3.44
N VAL A 356 10.23 7.17 3.11
CA VAL A 356 10.92 6.14 3.90
C VAL A 356 11.31 6.67 5.29
N PRO A 357 11.98 7.84 5.44
CA PRO A 357 12.28 8.41 6.75
C PRO A 357 11.05 8.65 7.61
N GLY A 358 9.94 9.13 7.04
CA GLY A 358 8.69 9.37 7.79
C GLY A 358 8.11 8.09 8.41
N TYR A 359 8.12 6.98 7.66
CA TYR A 359 7.70 5.69 8.22
C TYR A 359 8.64 5.21 9.33
N TRP A 360 9.96 5.21 9.10
CA TRP A 360 10.91 4.69 10.10
C TRP A 360 11.03 5.57 11.35
N PHE A 361 10.82 6.87 11.21
CA PHE A 361 10.65 7.77 12.36
C PHE A 361 9.46 7.30 13.22
N THR A 362 8.34 6.99 12.59
CA THR A 362 7.15 6.48 13.30
C THR A 362 7.45 5.17 13.99
N VAL A 363 8.13 4.22 13.31
CA VAL A 363 8.54 2.94 13.91
C VAL A 363 9.39 3.16 15.16
N ALA A 364 10.35 4.08 15.13
CA ALA A 364 11.27 4.33 16.23
C ALA A 364 10.60 5.04 17.43
N PHE A 365 9.70 5.99 17.17
CA PHE A 365 9.16 6.87 18.20
C PHE A 365 7.75 6.50 18.70
N ILE A 366 7.04 5.58 18.05
CA ILE A 366 5.66 5.24 18.41
C ILE A 366 5.49 4.71 19.83
N ASP A 367 6.44 3.91 20.30
CA ASP A 367 6.39 3.33 21.64
C ASP A 367 6.93 4.30 22.71
N ILE A 368 7.52 5.44 22.30
CA ILE A 368 8.07 6.48 23.20
C ILE A 368 7.10 7.66 23.33
N MET A 369 6.71 8.28 22.20
CA MET A 369 5.86 9.47 22.17
C MET A 369 4.37 9.12 22.31
N GLY A 370 4.00 7.86 22.06
CA GLY A 370 2.63 7.42 22.04
C GLY A 370 1.91 7.77 20.73
N ARG A 371 0.95 6.92 20.37
CA ARG A 371 0.28 6.96 19.06
C ARG A 371 -0.45 8.29 18.83
N PHE A 372 -1.18 8.77 19.82
CA PHE A 372 -2.04 9.97 19.70
C PHE A 372 -1.22 11.24 19.43
N ALA A 373 -0.09 11.40 20.13
CA ALA A 373 0.79 12.55 19.94
C ALA A 373 1.38 12.58 18.53
N ILE A 374 1.83 11.43 18.02
CA ILE A 374 2.38 11.33 16.66
C ILE A 374 1.29 11.65 15.61
N GLN A 375 0.06 11.14 15.79
CA GLN A 375 -1.05 11.45 14.88
C GLN A 375 -1.37 12.95 14.86
N LEU A 376 -1.44 13.59 16.04
CA LEU A 376 -1.73 15.03 16.12
C LEU A 376 -0.61 15.86 15.48
N MET A 377 0.64 15.50 15.75
CA MET A 377 1.81 16.13 15.12
C MET A 377 1.78 15.96 13.61
N GLY A 378 1.46 14.77 13.10
CA GLY A 378 1.34 14.48 11.67
C GLY A 378 0.31 15.37 10.98
N PHE A 379 -0.92 15.43 11.49
CA PHE A 379 -1.96 16.29 10.93
C PHE A 379 -1.61 17.77 11.03
N PHE A 380 -1.11 18.21 12.18
CA PHE A 380 -0.76 19.61 12.39
C PHE A 380 0.34 20.05 11.43
N MET A 381 1.46 19.32 11.37
CA MET A 381 2.58 19.64 10.48
C MET A 381 2.17 19.54 9.01
N MET A 382 1.42 18.49 8.63
CA MET A 382 0.90 18.36 7.26
C MET A 382 0.05 19.58 6.86
N THR A 383 -0.81 20.05 7.77
CA THR A 383 -1.65 21.25 7.56
C THR A 383 -0.78 22.50 7.37
N VAL A 384 0.21 22.70 8.25
CA VAL A 384 1.14 23.83 8.18
C VAL A 384 1.90 23.83 6.85
N PHE A 385 2.48 22.70 6.43
CA PHE A 385 3.23 22.61 5.18
C PHE A 385 2.32 22.75 3.95
N MET A 386 1.10 22.21 3.98
CA MET A 386 0.13 22.43 2.90
C MET A 386 -0.23 23.92 2.76
N PHE A 387 -0.48 24.63 3.87
CA PHE A 387 -0.72 26.07 3.81
C PHE A 387 0.50 26.87 3.36
N ALA A 388 1.70 26.49 3.81
CA ALA A 388 2.94 27.12 3.36
C ALA A 388 3.20 26.92 1.86
N ILE A 389 2.69 25.85 1.27
CA ILE A 389 2.73 25.61 -0.18
C ILE A 389 1.60 26.38 -0.89
N ALA A 390 0.40 26.43 -0.30
CA ALA A 390 -0.79 26.99 -0.94
C ALA A 390 -0.82 28.53 -0.94
N PHE A 391 -0.45 29.19 0.16
CA PHE A 391 -0.56 30.65 0.28
C PHE A 391 0.40 31.42 -0.64
N PRO A 392 1.72 31.18 -0.62
CA PRO A 392 2.66 31.83 -1.51
C PRO A 392 2.83 31.05 -2.84
N TYR A 393 1.72 30.64 -3.47
CA TYR A 393 1.77 29.83 -4.69
C TYR A 393 2.57 30.50 -5.83
N ASP A 394 2.37 31.81 -6.02
CA ASP A 394 3.10 32.59 -7.04
C ASP A 394 4.60 32.69 -6.77
N HIS A 395 5.01 32.60 -5.50
CA HIS A 395 6.43 32.55 -5.12
C HIS A 395 7.06 31.22 -5.54
N TRP A 396 6.33 30.12 -5.39
CA TRP A 396 6.82 28.76 -5.67
C TRP A 396 6.94 28.43 -7.16
N ILE A 397 6.13 29.07 -8.02
CA ILE A 397 6.19 28.86 -9.48
C ILE A 397 7.48 29.44 -10.08
N LYS A 398 8.11 30.42 -9.40
CA LYS A 398 9.34 31.06 -9.88
C LYS A 398 10.50 30.06 -9.96
N PRO A 399 11.34 30.10 -11.03
CA PRO A 399 12.43 29.15 -11.22
C PRO A 399 13.37 29.01 -10.03
N ASP A 400 13.67 30.12 -9.34
CA ASP A 400 14.64 30.16 -8.24
C ASP A 400 14.14 29.43 -6.98
N ASN A 401 12.82 29.29 -6.82
CA ASN A 401 12.22 28.76 -5.58
C ASN A 401 11.66 27.34 -5.74
N ARG A 402 11.84 26.70 -6.91
CA ARG A 402 11.32 25.34 -7.18
C ARG A 402 11.85 24.29 -6.21
N ILE A 403 13.10 24.44 -5.78
CA ILE A 403 13.72 23.54 -4.78
C ILE A 403 13.04 23.69 -3.43
N GLY A 404 12.76 24.91 -2.99
CA GLY A 404 12.04 25.13 -1.75
C GLY A 404 10.63 24.52 -1.78
N PHE A 405 9.91 24.62 -2.91
CA PHE A 405 8.62 23.95 -3.05
C PHE A 405 8.76 22.44 -2.86
N VAL A 406 9.74 21.82 -3.52
CA VAL A 406 9.93 20.37 -3.45
C VAL A 406 10.34 19.92 -2.05
N VAL A 407 11.13 20.70 -1.33
CA VAL A 407 11.46 20.44 0.09
C VAL A 407 10.19 20.51 0.94
N MET A 408 9.38 21.57 0.81
CA MET A 408 8.13 21.70 1.57
C MET A 408 7.15 20.58 1.25
N TYR A 409 7.01 20.23 -0.03
CA TYR A 409 6.19 19.10 -0.48
C TYR A 409 6.68 17.77 0.10
N SER A 410 7.99 17.57 0.15
CA SER A 410 8.63 16.41 0.77
C SER A 410 8.34 16.36 2.27
N LEU A 411 8.43 17.48 2.98
CA LEU A 411 8.10 17.54 4.41
C LEU A 411 6.64 17.17 4.66
N THR A 412 5.70 17.69 3.85
CA THR A 412 4.29 17.28 3.92
C THR A 412 4.13 15.76 3.80
N GLY A 413 4.80 15.16 2.81
CA GLY A 413 4.79 13.71 2.62
C GLY A 413 5.36 12.93 3.81
N CYS A 414 6.39 13.46 4.47
CA CYS A 414 7.06 12.81 5.61
C CYS A 414 6.14 12.78 6.84
N PHE A 415 5.57 13.93 7.21
CA PHE A 415 4.66 14.06 8.35
C PHE A 415 3.34 13.31 8.14
N GLN A 416 2.87 13.21 6.89
CA GLN A 416 1.70 12.40 6.55
C GLN A 416 1.91 10.91 6.88
N LYS A 417 3.13 10.37 6.73
CA LYS A 417 3.42 8.96 7.06
C LYS A 417 3.46 8.68 8.57
N MET A 418 3.53 9.72 9.39
CA MET A 418 3.51 9.60 10.85
C MET A 418 2.16 9.15 11.42
N TYR A 419 1.10 9.21 10.61
CA TYR A 419 -0.25 8.87 11.02
C TYR A 419 -0.58 7.36 11.08
N ILE A 420 0.06 6.54 10.23
CA ILE A 420 -0.53 5.27 9.73
C ILE A 420 -0.75 4.14 10.77
N VAL A 421 -0.35 4.31 12.04
CA VAL A 421 -0.27 3.20 13.00
C VAL A 421 -1.36 3.23 14.10
N LEU A 422 -2.23 4.24 14.12
CA LEU A 422 -3.19 4.40 15.23
C LEU A 422 -4.45 3.54 15.10
N VAL A 423 -4.97 3.38 13.88
CA VAL A 423 -6.34 2.87 13.68
C VAL A 423 -6.49 1.37 13.96
N ILE A 424 -5.48 0.57 13.64
CA ILE A 424 -5.54 -0.88 13.89
C ILE A 424 -5.40 -1.20 15.39
N SER A 425 -4.77 -0.33 16.19
CA SER A 425 -4.58 -0.66 17.61
C SER A 425 -5.70 -0.21 18.53
N LYS A 426 -6.65 0.62 18.10
CA LYS A 426 -7.76 1.02 18.98
C LYS A 426 -9.02 0.18 18.75
N LEU A 427 -9.26 -0.26 17.52
CA LEU A 427 -10.38 -1.15 17.15
C LEU A 427 -10.26 -2.57 17.73
N PHE A 428 -9.03 -3.06 17.97
CA PHE A 428 -8.79 -4.37 18.58
C PHE A 428 -8.58 -4.33 20.11
N TYR A 429 -8.80 -3.18 20.77
CA TYR A 429 -8.45 -2.97 22.19
C TYR A 429 -9.57 -2.39 23.08
N THR A 430 -10.82 -2.64 22.73
CA THR A 430 -11.94 -2.57 23.70
C THR A 430 -12.37 -3.98 24.06
N ASN A 431 -11.51 -4.66 24.84
CA ASN A 431 -11.85 -5.74 25.77
C ASN A 431 -10.74 -5.88 26.82
#